data_AF-A0A517N5A2-F1
#
_entry.id   AF-A0A517N5A2-F1
#
_cell.length_a   1.000
_cell.length_b   1.000
_cell.length_c   1.000
_cell.angle_alpha   90.00
_cell.angle_beta   90.00
_cell.angle_gamma   90.00
#
_symmetry.space_group_name_H-M   'P 1'
#
loop_
_entity.id
_entity.type
_entity.pdbx_description
1 polymer ?
#
loop_
_entity_poly.entity_id
_entity_poly.type
_entity_poly.pdbx_seq_one_letter_code
_entity_poly.pdbx_strand_id
1 'polypeptide(L)'
;MDQLLGSTPGAYLTTAKIKTNKELRVADLRLGYLGNVFKNEAENESFSTFWNRVICLNFSEPMHPEDAAAYATTQVLSAHLHAAGIDGLLYSSAMNPNGHNCVIFAKNNVEIMSTRLCRVESVSHEVEWKADSNVMKSSGD
;
A
#
# COMPACT_ATOMS: atom_id res chain seq x y z
N MET A 1 17.02 -13.46 2.59
CA MET A 1 16.16 -14.31 1.75
C MET A 1 14.97 -14.67 2.62
N ASP A 2 14.03 -13.75 2.76
CA ASP A 2 12.79 -13.99 3.49
C ASP A 2 11.64 -13.65 2.57
N GLN A 3 11.01 -14.73 2.09
CA GLN A 3 9.88 -14.70 1.20
C GLN A 3 8.70 -14.04 1.93
N LEU A 4 8.04 -13.09 1.26
CA LEU A 4 6.63 -12.81 1.48
C LEU A 4 5.86 -14.15 1.43
N LEU A 5 5.58 -14.73 2.60
CA LEU A 5 5.10 -16.10 2.84
C LEU A 5 3.73 -16.46 2.22
N GLY A 6 3.20 -15.66 1.30
CA GLY A 6 1.90 -15.90 0.65
C GLY A 6 1.93 -16.08 -0.87
N SER A 7 3.01 -15.69 -1.55
CA SER A 7 3.03 -15.56 -3.00
C SER A 7 4.28 -16.20 -3.59
N THR A 8 4.46 -17.50 -3.34
CA THR A 8 5.44 -18.32 -4.06
C THR A 8 4.70 -19.25 -5.01
N PRO A 9 5.26 -19.59 -6.19
CA PRO A 9 4.70 -20.64 -7.03
C PRO A 9 4.44 -21.92 -6.23
N GLY A 10 3.26 -22.51 -6.38
CA GLY A 10 2.78 -23.67 -5.62
C GLY A 10 2.03 -23.34 -4.33
N ALA A 11 2.07 -22.09 -3.83
CA ALA A 11 1.28 -21.68 -2.66
C ALA A 11 -0.22 -21.66 -2.98
N TYR A 12 -1.05 -21.86 -1.95
CA TYR A 12 -2.50 -21.71 -2.05
C TYR A 12 -2.95 -20.44 -1.34
N LEU A 13 -3.71 -19.61 -2.05
CA LEU A 13 -4.30 -18.37 -1.57
C LEU A 13 -5.82 -18.49 -1.54
N THR A 14 -6.45 -18.03 -0.47
CA THR A 14 -7.91 -17.84 -0.46
C THR A 14 -8.22 -16.40 -0.84
N THR A 15 -8.99 -16.22 -1.90
CA THR A 15 -9.55 -14.93 -2.30
C THR A 15 -11.01 -14.85 -1.87
N ALA A 16 -11.47 -13.65 -1.50
CA ALA A 16 -12.86 -13.42 -1.12
C ALA A 16 -13.45 -12.30 -1.96
N LYS A 17 -14.67 -12.49 -2.47
CA LYS A 17 -15.50 -11.41 -2.98
C LYS A 17 -16.32 -10.85 -1.84
N ILE A 18 -16.23 -9.55 -1.65
CA ILE A 18 -16.83 -8.85 -0.51
C ILE A 18 -17.86 -7.85 -1.02
N LYS A 19 -18.97 -7.70 -0.30
CA LYS A 19 -19.98 -6.66 -0.51
C LYS A 19 -20.14 -5.84 0.77
N THR A 20 -20.43 -4.56 0.64
CA THR A 20 -20.77 -3.70 1.77
C THR A 20 -22.28 -3.63 1.97
N ASN A 21 -22.72 -3.60 3.22
CA ASN A 21 -24.14 -3.62 3.60
C ASN A 21 -24.74 -2.21 3.67
N LYS A 22 -23.90 -1.19 3.51
CA LYS A 22 -24.23 0.22 3.40
C LYS A 22 -23.18 0.92 2.53
N GLU A 23 -23.42 2.17 2.22
CA GLU A 23 -22.40 3.08 1.69
C GLU A 23 -21.36 3.38 2.80
N LEU A 24 -20.07 3.25 2.45
CA LEU A 24 -18.96 3.47 3.39
C LEU A 24 -18.37 4.85 3.20
N ARG A 25 -18.14 5.57 4.30
CA ARG A 25 -17.35 6.79 4.30
C ARG A 25 -15.88 6.42 4.34
N VAL A 26 -15.19 6.51 3.21
CA VAL A 26 -13.76 6.16 3.11
C VAL A 26 -12.90 7.40 2.94
N ALA A 27 -11.76 7.45 3.62
CA ALA A 27 -10.74 8.47 3.35
C ALA A 27 -9.93 8.05 2.12
N ASP A 28 -9.88 8.92 1.11
CA ASP A 28 -9.15 8.65 -0.13
C ASP A 28 -7.72 9.21 -0.05
N LEU A 29 -6.76 8.29 0.11
CA LEU A 29 -5.33 8.53 0.22
C LEU A 29 -4.59 8.14 -1.08
N ARG A 30 -5.30 7.99 -2.21
CA ARG A 30 -4.66 7.62 -3.48
C ARG A 30 -3.82 8.77 -4.03
N LEU A 31 -2.72 8.40 -4.70
CA LEU A 31 -1.88 9.33 -5.46
C LEU A 31 -2.74 10.06 -6.52
N GLY A 32 -2.81 11.39 -6.45
CA GLY A 32 -3.53 12.23 -7.41
C GLY A 32 -4.96 12.66 -7.02
N TYR A 33 -5.61 12.02 -6.04
CA TYR A 33 -6.94 12.46 -5.59
C TYR A 33 -6.85 13.77 -4.78
N LEU A 34 -5.82 13.88 -3.93
CA LEU A 34 -5.67 15.02 -3.02
C LEU A 34 -5.19 16.30 -3.70
N GLY A 35 -4.56 16.19 -4.88
CA GLY A 35 -4.29 17.35 -5.73
C GLY A 35 -5.57 18.12 -6.12
N ASN A 36 -6.72 17.43 -6.13
CA ASN A 36 -8.02 18.05 -6.40
C ASN A 36 -8.70 18.60 -5.14
N VAL A 37 -8.46 18.01 -3.97
CA VAL A 37 -9.08 18.41 -2.69
C VAL A 37 -8.37 19.62 -2.10
N PHE A 38 -7.04 19.62 -2.16
CA PHE A 38 -6.19 20.64 -1.58
C PHE A 38 -5.63 21.58 -2.64
N LYS A 39 -6.40 22.08 -3.60
CA LYS A 39 -5.85 22.88 -4.73
C LYS A 39 -4.86 23.97 -4.29
N ASN A 40 -5.12 24.66 -3.18
CA ASN A 40 -4.23 25.72 -2.66
C ASN A 40 -2.98 25.18 -1.92
N GLU A 41 -3.01 23.99 -1.32
CA GLU A 41 -1.88 23.38 -0.60
C GLU A 41 -1.16 22.32 -1.44
N ALA A 42 -1.77 21.81 -2.51
CA ALA A 42 -1.20 20.88 -3.47
C ALA A 42 -0.27 21.60 -4.47
N GLU A 43 -0.47 22.91 -4.67
CA GLU A 43 0.51 23.81 -5.31
C GLU A 43 1.77 24.00 -4.45
N ASN A 44 1.70 23.69 -3.14
CA ASN A 44 2.88 23.59 -2.30
C ASN A 44 3.57 22.23 -2.54
N GLU A 45 4.58 22.25 -3.40
CA GLU A 45 5.42 21.10 -3.76
C GLU A 45 5.94 20.35 -2.52
N SER A 46 6.18 21.05 -1.41
CA SER A 46 6.63 20.42 -0.15
C SER A 46 5.54 19.58 0.50
N PHE A 47 4.30 20.06 0.55
CA PHE A 47 3.18 19.33 1.13
C PHE A 47 2.78 18.13 0.27
N SER A 48 2.68 18.31 -1.05
CA SER A 48 2.36 17.22 -1.97
C SER A 48 3.45 16.14 -1.96
N THR A 49 4.73 16.54 -1.92
CA THR A 49 5.85 15.61 -1.78
C THR A 49 5.82 14.88 -0.45
N PHE A 50 5.58 15.58 0.67
CA PHE A 50 5.45 14.97 1.99
C PHE A 50 4.30 13.97 2.01
N TRP A 51 3.11 14.36 1.54
CA TRP A 51 1.95 13.48 1.59
C TRP A 51 2.15 12.23 0.73
N ASN A 52 2.65 12.39 -0.49
CA ASN A 52 2.94 11.27 -1.36
C ASN A 52 4.03 10.37 -0.78
N ARG A 53 5.18 10.93 -0.36
CA ARG A 53 6.32 10.14 0.10
C ARG A 53 6.16 9.55 1.50
N VAL A 54 5.45 10.24 2.39
CA VAL A 54 5.37 9.87 3.81
C VAL A 54 4.04 9.21 4.14
N ILE A 55 2.93 9.55 3.49
CA ILE A 55 1.65 8.93 3.81
C ILE A 55 1.32 7.85 2.79
N CYS A 56 1.21 8.19 1.51
CA CYS A 56 0.75 7.24 0.49
C CYS A 56 1.69 6.05 0.33
N LEU A 57 3.02 6.28 0.30
CA LEU A 57 4.00 5.20 0.20
C LEU A 57 3.99 4.30 1.44
N ASN A 58 3.95 4.85 2.65
CA ASN A 58 3.96 4.04 3.87
C ASN A 58 2.73 3.13 4.00
N PHE A 59 1.57 3.49 3.44
CA PHE A 59 0.43 2.56 3.35
C PHE A 59 0.60 1.48 2.28
N SER A 60 1.38 1.76 1.25
CA SER A 60 1.52 0.91 0.07
C SER A 60 2.68 -0.08 0.18
N GLU A 61 3.75 0.28 0.90
CA GLU A 61 4.96 -0.52 1.01
C GLU A 61 4.74 -1.79 1.85
N PRO A 62 5.18 -2.97 1.36
CA PRO A 62 5.19 -4.18 2.16
C PRO A 62 6.15 -4.02 3.33
N MET A 63 5.66 -4.19 4.55
CA MET A 63 6.46 -4.06 5.76
C MET A 63 7.11 -5.37 6.17
N HIS A 64 8.39 -5.32 6.55
CA HIS A 64 9.05 -6.43 7.21
C HIS A 64 8.70 -6.43 8.72
N PRO A 65 8.46 -7.59 9.36
CA PRO A 65 8.05 -7.65 10.77
C PRO A 65 9.02 -7.00 11.76
N GLU A 66 10.30 -6.89 11.40
CA GLU A 66 11.32 -6.26 12.25
C GLU A 66 11.32 -4.72 12.20
N ASP A 67 10.66 -4.13 11.20
CA ASP A 67 10.55 -2.67 11.02
C ASP A 67 9.24 -2.10 11.58
N ALA A 68 8.84 -2.55 12.79
CA ALA A 68 7.57 -2.15 13.42
C ALA A 68 7.40 -0.62 13.56
N ALA A 69 8.50 0.12 13.71
CA ALA A 69 8.49 1.59 13.84
C ALA A 69 7.98 2.28 12.57
N ALA A 70 8.27 1.75 11.38
CA ALA A 70 7.83 2.34 10.12
C ALA A 70 6.30 2.19 9.90
N TYR A 71 5.66 1.26 10.61
CA TYR A 71 4.20 1.08 10.57
C TYR A 71 3.45 1.94 11.61
N ALA A 72 4.15 2.58 12.56
CA ALA A 72 3.52 3.36 13.61
C ALA A 72 2.70 4.54 13.05
N THR A 73 3.22 5.22 12.01
CA THR A 73 2.55 6.37 11.39
C THR A 73 1.22 5.99 10.75
N THR A 74 1.19 4.90 9.97
CA THR A 74 -0.03 4.44 9.30
C THR A 74 -1.04 3.89 10.30
N GLN A 75 -0.59 3.23 11.37
CA GLN A 75 -1.45 2.79 12.46
C GLN A 75 -2.10 3.96 13.21
N VAL A 76 -1.31 4.96 13.61
CA VAL A 76 -1.81 6.13 14.33
C VAL A 76 -2.82 6.89 13.47
N LEU A 77 -2.51 7.12 12.19
CA LEU A 77 -3.44 7.80 11.28
C LEU A 77 -4.73 6.99 11.10
N SER A 78 -4.62 5.67 10.90
CA SER A 78 -5.78 4.78 10.76
C SER A 78 -6.67 4.80 12.00
N ALA A 79 -6.06 4.74 13.19
CA ALA A 79 -6.77 4.81 14.46
C ALA A 79 -7.50 6.14 14.63
N HIS A 80 -6.85 7.25 14.26
CA HIS A 80 -7.46 8.57 14.32
C HIS A 80 -8.66 8.70 13.38
N LEU A 81 -8.53 8.25 12.13
CA LEU A 81 -9.62 8.27 11.15
C LEU A 81 -10.78 7.37 11.58
N HIS A 82 -10.49 6.19 12.11
CA HIS A 82 -11.52 5.31 12.66
C HIS A 82 -12.27 5.97 13.82
N ALA A 83 -11.56 6.60 14.76
CA ALA A 83 -12.15 7.33 15.88
C ALA A 83 -13.00 8.54 15.43
N ALA A 84 -12.67 9.16 14.29
CA ALA A 84 -13.45 10.22 13.67
C ALA A 84 -14.72 9.72 12.93
N GLY A 85 -15.02 8.42 12.97
CA GLY A 85 -16.19 7.82 12.33
C GLY A 85 -16.04 7.56 10.84
N ILE A 86 -14.81 7.51 10.33
CA ILE A 86 -14.51 7.03 8.97
C ILE A 86 -14.56 5.50 8.97
N ASP A 87 -15.23 4.92 7.96
CA ASP A 87 -15.45 3.48 7.86
C ASP A 87 -14.24 2.73 7.26
N GLY A 88 -13.34 3.43 6.57
CA GLY A 88 -12.17 2.83 5.92
C GLY A 88 -11.23 3.80 5.20
N LEU A 89 -10.20 3.26 4.57
CA LEU A 89 -9.19 3.97 3.80
C LEU A 89 -9.07 3.39 2.40
N LEU A 90 -8.82 4.24 1.41
CA LEU A 90 -8.48 3.84 0.04
C LEU A 90 -7.08 4.38 -0.30
N TYR A 91 -6.20 3.53 -0.83
CA TYR A 91 -4.83 3.92 -1.18
C TYR A 91 -4.35 3.19 -2.43
N SER A 92 -3.30 3.70 -3.07
CA SER A 92 -2.74 3.10 -4.28
C SER A 92 -2.12 1.72 -3.97
N SER A 93 -2.19 0.78 -4.90
CA SER A 93 -1.51 -0.51 -4.75
C SER A 93 -0.04 -0.39 -5.13
N ALA A 94 0.87 -0.89 -4.30
CA ALA A 94 2.29 -1.01 -4.68
C ALA A 94 2.54 -2.08 -5.75
N MET A 95 1.63 -3.07 -5.88
CA MET A 95 1.81 -4.20 -6.78
C MET A 95 1.14 -4.00 -8.15
N ASN A 96 0.25 -3.02 -8.29
CA ASN A 96 -0.45 -2.72 -9.53
C ASN A 96 -0.63 -1.20 -9.66
N PRO A 97 0.00 -0.53 -10.64
CA PRO A 97 -0.11 0.92 -10.83
C PRO A 97 -1.55 1.43 -11.00
N ASN A 98 -2.44 0.61 -11.55
CA ASN A 98 -3.86 0.92 -11.74
C ASN A 98 -4.74 0.30 -10.65
N GLY A 99 -4.14 -0.43 -9.70
CA GLY A 99 -4.82 -1.07 -8.59
C GLY A 99 -4.95 -0.16 -7.38
N HIS A 100 -5.96 -0.45 -6.56
CA HIS A 100 -6.18 0.24 -5.30
C HIS A 100 -6.40 -0.78 -4.19
N ASN A 101 -5.88 -0.45 -3.02
CA ASN A 101 -6.09 -1.20 -1.80
C ASN A 101 -7.12 -0.46 -0.94
N CYS A 102 -7.94 -1.22 -0.23
CA CYS A 102 -8.96 -0.70 0.67
C CYS A 102 -8.84 -1.37 2.03
N VAL A 103 -8.84 -0.56 3.08
CA VAL A 103 -8.96 -1.01 4.47
C VAL A 103 -10.35 -0.65 4.95
N ILE A 104 -11.05 -1.60 5.56
CA ILE A 104 -12.37 -1.37 6.16
C ILE A 104 -12.27 -1.64 7.65
N PHE A 105 -12.50 -0.62 8.46
CA PHE A 105 -12.47 -0.74 9.92
C PHE A 105 -13.75 -1.37 10.47
N ALA A 106 -14.88 -1.07 9.85
CA ALA A 106 -16.19 -1.49 10.32
C ALA A 106 -16.60 -2.86 9.77
N LYS A 107 -16.01 -3.94 10.29
CA LYS A 107 -16.25 -5.33 9.84
C LYS A 107 -17.73 -5.73 9.75
N ASN A 108 -18.60 -5.17 10.60
CA ASN A 108 -20.02 -5.47 10.62
C ASN A 108 -20.78 -4.92 9.39
N ASN A 109 -20.16 -4.01 8.64
CA ASN A 109 -20.73 -3.42 7.43
C ASN A 109 -20.33 -4.17 6.16
N VAL A 110 -19.77 -5.38 6.31
CA VAL A 110 -19.13 -6.15 5.25
C VAL A 110 -19.64 -7.59 5.27
N GLU A 111 -19.98 -8.12 4.10
CA GLU A 111 -20.41 -9.50 3.91
C GLU A 111 -19.52 -10.22 2.89
N ILE A 112 -19.09 -11.44 3.21
CA ILE A 112 -18.34 -12.29 2.30
C ILE A 112 -19.34 -12.98 1.36
N MET A 113 -19.30 -12.62 0.09
CA MET A 113 -20.21 -13.15 -0.94
C MET A 113 -19.77 -14.52 -1.45
N SER A 114 -18.46 -14.71 -1.59
CA SER A 114 -17.88 -15.98 -2.02
C SER A 114 -16.40 -16.03 -1.68
N THR A 115 -15.88 -17.24 -1.51
CA THR A 115 -14.45 -17.49 -1.43
C THR A 115 -14.00 -18.43 -2.54
N ARG A 116 -12.75 -18.30 -2.96
CA ARG A 116 -12.11 -19.19 -3.92
C ARG A 116 -10.70 -19.51 -3.47
N LEU A 117 -10.34 -20.79 -3.54
CA LEU A 117 -8.96 -21.23 -3.35
C LEU A 117 -8.24 -21.16 -4.70
N CYS A 118 -7.12 -20.47 -4.74
CA CYS A 118 -6.29 -20.27 -5.92
C CYS A 118 -4.90 -20.84 -5.65
N ARG A 119 -4.38 -21.65 -6.58
CA ARG A 119 -2.97 -22.02 -6.57
C ARG A 119 -2.19 -20.94 -7.31
N VAL A 120 -1.11 -20.47 -6.70
CA VAL A 120 -0.18 -19.53 -7.34
C VAL A 120 0.65 -20.31 -8.35
N GLU A 121 0.46 -20.04 -9.64
CA GLU A 121 1.24 -20.68 -10.71
C GLU A 121 2.56 -19.94 -10.97
N SER A 122 2.54 -18.61 -10.89
CA SER A 122 3.72 -17.77 -11.11
C SER A 122 3.63 -16.46 -10.34
N VAL A 123 4.79 -15.83 -10.11
CA VAL A 123 4.93 -14.48 -9.58
C VAL A 123 5.92 -13.72 -10.47
N SER A 124 5.56 -12.49 -10.84
CA SER A 124 6.41 -11.62 -11.66
C SER A 124 6.99 -10.50 -10.81
N HIS A 125 8.28 -10.25 -10.97
CA HIS A 125 8.99 -9.12 -10.37
C HIS A 125 9.79 -8.41 -11.46
N GLU A 126 9.66 -7.09 -11.53
CA GLU A 126 10.56 -6.25 -12.31
C GLU A 126 11.68 -5.78 -11.39
N VAL A 127 12.94 -5.94 -11.83
CA VAL A 127 14.13 -5.59 -11.05
C VAL A 127 14.96 -4.60 -11.83
N GLU A 128 15.28 -3.46 -11.22
CA GLU A 128 16.24 -2.50 -11.74
C GLU A 128 17.59 -2.71 -11.04
N TRP A 129 18.63 -2.98 -11.83
CA TRP A 129 20.00 -3.09 -11.32
C TRP A 129 20.65 -1.71 -11.34
N LYS A 130 21.08 -1.21 -10.18
CA LYS A 130 21.98 -0.06 -10.11
C LYS A 130 23.43 -0.53 -10.17
N ALA A 131 24.21 0.03 -11.08
CA ALA A 131 25.64 -0.24 -11.16
C ALA A 131 26.36 0.37 -9.95
N ASP A 132 27.24 -0.41 -9.30
CA ASP A 132 28.13 0.10 -8.27
C ASP A 132 29.11 1.11 -8.88
N SER A 133 29.10 2.34 -8.39
CA SER A 133 29.99 3.42 -8.84
C SER A 133 31.44 3.28 -8.38
N ASN A 134 31.84 2.12 -7.83
CA ASN A 134 33.19 1.86 -7.34
C ASN A 134 33.83 0.63 -8.02
N VAL A 135 34.01 0.70 -9.34
CA VAL A 135 35.15 0.00 -9.96
C VAL A 135 36.34 0.95 -9.89
N MET A 136 37.22 0.70 -8.92
CA MET A 136 38.50 1.38 -8.74
C MET A 136 39.23 1.54 -10.08
N LYS A 137 39.63 2.78 -10.38
CA LYS A 137 40.80 3.03 -11.22
C LYS A 137 42.00 2.42 -10.50
N SER A 138 42.48 1.26 -10.92
CA SER A 138 43.85 0.86 -10.59
C SER A 138 44.79 1.69 -11.45
N SER A 139 45.53 2.54 -10.75
CA SER A 139 46.70 3.32 -11.14
C SER A 139 47.61 2.56 -12.11
N GLY A 140 48.22 3.30 -13.03
CA GLY A 140 49.20 2.76 -13.95
C GLY A 140 50.46 2.21 -13.29
N ASP A 141 51.15 1.41 -14.09
CA ASP A 141 52.59 1.51 -14.37
C ASP A 141 52.80 1.15 -15.86
#